data_AF-W1WNU4-F1
#
_entry.id   AF-W1WNU4-F1
#
_cell.length_a   1.000
_cell.length_b   1.000
_cell.length_c   1.000
_cell.angle_alpha   90.00
_cell.angle_beta   90.00
_cell.angle_gamma   90.00
#
_symmetry.space_group_name_H-M   'P 1'
#
loop_
_entity.id
_entity.type
_entity.pdbx_description
1 polymer ?
#
loop_
_entity_poly.entity_id
_entity_poly.type
_entity_poly.pdbx_seq_one_letter_code
_entity_poly.pdbx_strand_id
1 'polypeptide(L)' 'MRSTHCLPSYSFGGHEVFDAIPKFTKLYGKSVAIIGGETALSKALPHIRPVLDKAGIKVLD' A
#
# COMPACT_ATOMS: atom_id res chain seq x y z
N MET A 1 -22.99 20.26 16.16
CA MET A 1 -21.68 20.23 15.48
C MET A 1 -21.44 18.79 15.03
N ARG A 2 -21.40 18.50 13.72
CA ARG A 2 -21.03 17.15 13.24
C ARG A 2 -19.52 17.03 13.40
N SER A 3 -19.05 15.91 13.96
CA SER A 3 -17.60 15.63 14.08
C SER A 3 -16.97 15.64 12.69
N THR A 4 -15.96 16.50 12.47
CA THR A 4 -15.16 16.49 11.25
C THR A 4 -14.23 15.28 11.31
N HIS A 5 -14.55 14.23 10.56
CA HIS A 5 -13.67 13.07 10.42
C HIS A 5 -12.53 13.41 9.45
N CYS A 6 -11.35 13.71 9.99
CA CYS A 6 -10.11 13.74 9.21
C CYS A 6 -9.69 12.30 8.91
N LEU A 7 -10.19 11.74 7.80
CA LEU A 7 -9.71 10.45 7.32
C LEU A 7 -8.28 10.64 6.80
N PRO A 8 -7.29 9.82 7.24
CA PRO A 8 -6.02 9.75 6.54
C PRO A 8 -6.28 9.42 5.06
N SER A 9 -5.43 9.91 4.17
CA SER A 9 -5.53 9.65 2.73
C SER A 9 -5.82 8.17 2.47
N TYR A 10 -7.03 7.85 2.03
CA TYR A 10 -7.46 6.49 1.74
C TYR A 10 -7.71 6.36 0.24
N SER A 11 -7.56 5.13 -0.26
CA SER A 11 -7.89 4.77 -1.64
C SER A 11 -8.84 3.59 -1.60
N PHE A 12 -9.86 3.59 -2.46
CA PHE A 12 -10.85 2.51 -2.57
C PHE A 12 -10.90 2.04 -4.03
N GLY A 13 -11.13 0.74 -4.22
CA GLY A 13 -11.13 0.09 -5.53
C GLY A 13 -10.92 -1.42 -5.40
N GLY A 14 -10.90 -2.11 -6.54
CA GLY A 14 -10.42 -3.48 -6.65
C GLY A 14 -8.89 -3.56 -6.58
N HIS A 15 -8.30 -4.57 -7.21
CA HIS A 15 -6.84 -4.76 -7.18
C HIS A 15 -6.05 -3.66 -7.91
N GLU A 16 -6.70 -2.92 -8.82
CA GLU A 16 -6.12 -1.77 -9.51
C GLU A 16 -5.72 -0.63 -8.55
N VAL A 17 -6.31 -0.58 -7.36
CA VAL A 17 -5.95 0.43 -6.35
C VAL A 17 -4.49 0.29 -5.91
N PHE A 18 -3.93 -0.93 -5.96
CA PHE A 18 -2.56 -1.17 -5.55
C PHE A 18 -1.55 -0.47 -6.47
N ASP A 19 -1.88 -0.25 -7.75
CA ASP A 19 -1.04 0.52 -8.69
C ASP A 19 -0.83 1.97 -8.26
N ALA A 20 -1.67 2.49 -7.35
CA ALA A 20 -1.51 3.81 -6.79
C ALA A 20 -0.49 3.87 -5.64
N ILE A 21 -0.13 2.75 -5.01
CA ILE A 21 0.80 2.69 -3.87
C ILE A 21 2.10 3.47 -4.16
N PRO A 22 2.81 3.24 -5.29
CA PRO A 22 4.04 3.96 -5.59
C PRO A 22 3.88 5.47 -5.72
N LYS A 23 2.68 5.98 -6.08
CA LYS A 23 2.43 7.42 -6.20
C LYS A 23 2.59 8.11 -4.85
N PHE A 24 2.24 7.42 -3.77
CA PHE A 24 2.33 7.94 -2.41
C PHE A 24 3.65 7.57 -1.73
N THR A 25 4.11 6.33 -1.84
CA THR A 25 5.29 5.85 -1.10
C THR A 25 6.61 6.44 -1.62
N LYS A 26 6.74 6.70 -2.93
CA LYS A 26 7.96 7.26 -3.53
C LYS A 26 8.36 8.63 -2.97
N LEU A 27 7.41 9.36 -2.38
CA LEU A 27 7.66 10.67 -1.77
C LEU A 27 8.43 10.54 -0.45
N TYR A 28 8.37 9.37 0.20
CA TYR A 28 8.96 9.11 1.50
C TYR A 28 10.24 8.26 1.43
N GLY A 29 10.43 7.49 0.38
CA GLY A 29 11.64 6.69 0.18
C GLY A 29 11.46 5.54 -0.80
N LYS A 30 12.45 4.63 -0.81
CA LYS A 30 12.47 3.43 -1.66
C LYS A 30 12.38 2.12 -0.87
N SER A 31 12.15 2.19 0.43
CA SER A 31 12.04 1.01 1.31
C SER A 31 10.69 1.04 2.02
N VAL A 32 10.03 -0.11 2.14
CA VAL A 32 8.72 -0.26 2.78
C VAL A 32 8.68 -1.49 3.66
N ALA A 33 8.09 -1.38 4.85
CA ALA A 33 7.70 -2.51 5.67
C ALA A 33 6.20 -2.77 5.47
N ILE A 34 5.81 -4.04 5.30
CA ILE A 34 4.42 -4.45 5.16
C ILE A 34 4.00 -5.19 6.42
N ILE A 35 3.02 -4.65 7.14
CA ILE A 35 2.53 -5.21 8.40
C ILE A 35 1.10 -5.69 8.17
N GLY A 36 0.84 -6.97 8.49
CA GLY A 36 -0.48 -7.55 8.40
C GLY A 36 -0.52 -8.95 8.99
N GLY A 37 -1.72 -9.47 9.26
CA GLY A 37 -1.89 -10.86 9.68
C GLY A 37 -1.65 -11.83 8.53
N GLU A 38 -1.29 -13.07 8.85
CA GLU A 38 -0.95 -14.12 7.88
C GLU A 38 -2.00 -14.26 6.76
N THR A 39 -3.28 -14.36 7.13
CA THR A 39 -4.37 -14.48 6.15
C THR A 39 -4.46 -13.26 5.24
N ALA A 40 -4.37 -12.05 5.78
CA ALA A 40 -4.45 -10.82 5.00
C ALA A 40 -3.26 -10.71 4.03
N LEU A 41 -2.06 -11.01 4.51
CA LEU A 41 -0.85 -10.98 3.69
C LEU A 41 -0.88 -12.05 2.59
N SER A 42 -1.38 -13.26 2.87
CA SER A 42 -1.48 -14.33 1.86
C SER A 42 -2.34 -13.95 0.66
N LYS A 43 -3.36 -13.09 0.87
CA LYS A 43 -4.26 -12.61 -0.19
C LYS A 43 -3.75 -11.34 -0.85
N ALA A 44 -3.15 -10.43 -0.10
CA ALA A 44 -2.75 -9.11 -0.60
C ALA A 44 -1.36 -9.09 -1.26
N LEU A 45 -0.37 -9.81 -0.70
CA LEU A 45 1.02 -9.79 -1.19
C LEU A 45 1.18 -10.19 -2.66
N PRO A 46 0.44 -11.18 -3.21
CA PRO A 46 0.52 -11.53 -4.64
C PRO A 46 0.20 -10.38 -5.58
N HIS A 47 -0.63 -9.42 -5.14
CA HIS A 47 -1.03 -8.26 -5.93
C HIS A 47 -0.14 -7.04 -5.66
N ILE A 48 0.34 -6.89 -4.42
CA ILE A 48 1.15 -5.73 -4.01
C ILE A 48 2.62 -5.87 -4.45
N ARG A 49 3.22 -7.07 -4.35
CA ARG A 49 4.64 -7.30 -4.67
C ARG A 49 5.00 -6.87 -6.10
N PRO A 50 4.27 -7.30 -7.16
CA PRO A 50 4.61 -6.90 -8.54
C PRO A 50 4.60 -5.38 -8.74
N VAL A 51 3.70 -4.67 -8.06
CA VAL A 51 3.61 -3.21 -8.13
C VAL A 51 4.82 -2.54 -7.48
N LEU A 52 5.22 -3.03 -6.30
CA LEU A 52 6.38 -2.51 -5.58
C LEU A 52 7.68 -2.81 -6.34
N ASP A 53 7.82 -4.01 -6.88
CA ASP A 53 8.98 -4.42 -7.69
C ASP A 53 9.10 -3.56 -8.96
N LYS A 54 7.99 -3.37 -9.69
CA LYS A 54 7.94 -2.49 -10.87
C LYS A 54 8.30 -1.04 -10.53
N ALA A 55 7.96 -0.59 -9.32
CA ALA A 55 8.29 0.74 -8.83
C ALA A 55 9.71 0.86 -8.26
N GLY A 56 10.48 -0.23 -8.20
CA GLY A 56 11.82 -0.25 -7.61
C GLY A 56 11.82 0.02 -6.11
N ILE A 57 10.74 -0.35 -5.41
CA ILE A 57 10.58 -0.20 -3.97
C ILE A 57 10.98 -1.52 -3.30
N LYS A 58 11.99 -1.45 -2.42
CA LYS A 58 12.46 -2.58 -1.63
C LYS A 58 11.51 -2.86 -0.47
N VAL A 59 10.99 -4.09 -0.40
CA VAL A 59 10.28 -4.57 0.79
C VAL A 59 11.30 -5.00 1.84
N LEU A 60 11.13 -4.54 3.07
CA LEU A 60 11.89 -4.96 4.25
C LEU A 60 11.24 -6.21 4.83
N ASP A 61 12.06 -7.19 5.24
CA ASP A 61 11.63 -8.38 5.97
C ASP A 61 11.07 -8.05 7.37
#